data_AF-A0A838RQ07-F1
#
_entry.id   AF-A0A838RQ07-F1
#
_cell.length_a   1.000
_cell.length_b   1.000
_cell.length_c   1.000
_cell.angle_alpha   90.00
_cell.angle_beta   90.00
_cell.angle_gamma   90.00
#
_symmetry.space_group_name_H-M   'P 1'
#
loop_
_entity.id
_entity.type
_entity.pdbx_description
1 polymer ?
#
loop_
_entity_poly.entity_id
_entity_poly.type
_entity_poly.pdbx_seq_one_letter_code
_entity_poly.pdbx_strand_id
1 'polypeptide(L)'
;MRPLVYWARAEKVRVRPTHKNETRIEGTLMLPDGQQLPFDYHRQELTLVVGRPGERSHALEGEWQLDEFGVPTRREQGGTNGIQ
;
A
#
# COMPACT_ATOMS: atom_id res chain seq x y z
N MET A 1 5.30 -3.82 -16.37
CA MET A 1 4.12 -4.31 -15.60
C MET A 1 3.59 -3.21 -14.67
N ARG A 2 2.42 -3.38 -14.05
CA ARG A 2 1.82 -2.41 -13.11
C ARG A 2 1.60 -3.07 -11.73
N PRO A 3 2.64 -3.25 -10.89
CA PRO A 3 2.56 -3.98 -9.62
C PRO A 3 1.41 -3.53 -8.71
N LEU A 4 1.26 -2.22 -8.52
CA LEU A 4 0.16 -1.62 -7.76
C LEU A 4 -1.24 -2.06 -8.21
N VAL A 5 -1.46 -2.25 -9.52
CA VAL A 5 -2.76 -2.65 -10.07
C VAL A 5 -3.03 -4.12 -9.82
N TYR A 6 -2.01 -4.97 -9.90
CA TYR A 6 -2.15 -6.39 -9.59
C TYR A 6 -2.41 -6.62 -8.11
N TRP A 7 -1.65 -5.93 -7.24
CA TRP A 7 -1.88 -5.90 -5.81
C TRP A 7 -3.33 -5.48 -5.48
N ALA A 8 -3.77 -4.33 -6.01
CA ALA A 8 -5.13 -3.83 -5.73
C ALA A 8 -6.22 -4.80 -6.19
N ARG A 9 -6.01 -5.49 -7.33
CA ARG A 9 -6.94 -6.51 -7.81
C ARG A 9 -6.99 -7.73 -6.89
N ALA A 10 -5.84 -8.18 -6.36
CA ALA A 10 -5.77 -9.28 -5.42
C ALA A 10 -6.51 -8.94 -4.11
N GLU A 11 -6.33 -7.71 -3.61
CA GLU A 11 -6.99 -7.18 -2.42
C GLU A 11 -8.45 -6.74 -2.67
N LYS A 12 -8.95 -6.86 -3.91
CA LYS A 12 -10.30 -6.43 -4.33
C LYS A 12 -10.60 -4.96 -4.02
N VAL A 13 -9.58 -4.11 -4.01
CA VAL A 13 -9.71 -2.65 -3.82
C VAL A 13 -9.60 -1.91 -5.14
N ARG A 14 -10.18 -0.71 -5.21
CA ARG A 14 -10.06 0.17 -6.38
C ARG A 14 -9.05 1.28 -6.11
N VAL A 15 -8.07 1.42 -7.00
CA VAL A 15 -7.10 2.53 -6.95
C VAL A 15 -7.71 3.78 -7.60
N ARG A 16 -7.73 4.91 -6.90
CA ARG A 16 -8.06 6.22 -7.43
C ARG A 16 -6.87 7.17 -7.27
N PRO A 17 -6.00 7.29 -8.29
CA PRO A 17 -4.89 8.23 -8.26
C PRO A 17 -5.38 9.68 -8.27
N THR A 18 -4.82 10.51 -7.41
CA THR A 18 -5.01 11.98 -7.41
C THR A 18 -3.77 12.69 -7.93
N HIS A 19 -2.59 12.11 -7.72
CA HIS A 19 -1.32 12.59 -8.27
C HIS A 19 -0.52 11.42 -8.86
N LYS A 20 0.16 11.67 -9.98
CA LYS A 20 1.00 10.66 -10.65
C LYS A 20 2.13 11.35 -11.40
N ASN A 21 3.34 10.89 -11.14
CA ASN A 21 4.53 11.28 -11.89
C ASN A 21 5.38 10.04 -12.24
N GLU A 22 6.61 10.25 -12.68
CA GLU A 22 7.53 9.17 -13.08
C GLU A 22 7.94 8.26 -11.92
N THR A 23 8.04 8.81 -10.70
CA THR A 23 8.55 8.12 -9.52
C THR A 23 7.46 7.73 -8.53
N ARG A 24 6.37 8.49 -8.42
CA ARG A 24 5.31 8.30 -7.41
C ARG A 24 3.90 8.29 -7.99
N ILE A 25 3.02 7.57 -7.30
CA ILE A 25 1.57 7.61 -7.48
C ILE A 25 0.95 7.79 -6.09
N GLU A 26 0.11 8.81 -5.94
CA GLU A 26 -0.60 9.10 -4.70
C GLU A 26 -2.10 9.09 -4.98
N GLY A 27 -2.90 8.75 -3.98
CA GLY A 27 -4.35 8.77 -4.14
C GLY A 27 -5.09 8.08 -3.01
N THR A 28 -6.26 7.54 -3.33
CA THR A 28 -7.08 6.76 -2.40
C THR A 28 -7.35 5.36 -2.92
N LEU A 29 -7.32 4.38 -2.01
CA LEU A 29 -7.87 3.06 -2.20
C LEU A 29 -9.32 3.09 -1.74
N MET A 30 -10.25 2.65 -2.59
CA MET A 30 -11.64 2.42 -2.19
C MET A 30 -11.83 0.94 -1.89
N LEU A 31 -12.21 0.66 -0.64
CA LEU A 31 -12.48 -0.66 -0.14
C LEU A 31 -13.91 -1.11 -0.52
N PRO A 32 -14.21 -2.41 -0.52
CA PRO A 32 -15.55 -2.93 -0.85
C PRO A 32 -16.67 -2.42 0.08
N ASP A 33 -16.33 -2.11 1.34
CA ASP A 33 -17.25 -1.55 2.35
C ASP A 33 -17.49 -0.04 2.19
N GLY A 34 -16.82 0.60 1.22
CA GLY A 34 -16.92 2.03 0.95
C GLY A 34 -15.91 2.89 1.72
N GLN A 35 -15.10 2.31 2.62
CA GLN A 35 -14.01 3.03 3.28
C GLN A 35 -12.96 3.47 2.26
N GLN A 36 -12.33 4.61 2.53
CA GLN A 36 -11.26 5.16 1.71
C GLN A 36 -9.97 5.27 2.52
N LEU A 37 -8.89 4.70 2.00
CA LEU A 37 -7.57 4.79 2.61
C LEU A 37 -6.63 5.59 1.69
N PRO A 38 -5.94 6.63 2.17
CA PRO A 38 -4.91 7.28 1.37
C PRO A 38 -3.78 6.30 1.08
N PHE A 39 -3.09 6.45 -0.05
CA PHE A 39 -1.89 5.69 -0.36
C PHE A 39 -0.82 6.55 -1.04
N ASP A 40 0.44 6.15 -0.88
CA ASP A 40 1.61 6.62 -1.61
C ASP A 40 2.35 5.39 -2.16
N TYR A 41 2.60 5.36 -3.46
CA TYR A 41 3.31 4.29 -4.14
C TYR A 41 4.55 4.81 -4.86
N HIS A 42 5.72 4.34 -4.44
CA HIS A 42 6.99 4.59 -5.09
C HIS A 42 7.26 3.56 -6.19
N ARG A 43 7.33 4.01 -7.45
CA ARG A 43 7.35 3.16 -8.65
C ARG A 43 8.67 2.45 -8.90
N GLN A 44 9.80 3.00 -8.45
CA GLN A 44 11.13 2.41 -8.65
C GLN A 44 11.46 1.43 -7.52
N GLU A 45 11.32 1.90 -6.27
CA GLU A 45 11.46 1.07 -5.07
C GLU A 45 10.35 0.04 -4.87
N LEU A 46 9.22 0.16 -5.58
CA LEU A 46 8.03 -0.71 -5.43
C LEU A 46 7.44 -0.69 -4.02
N THR A 47 7.66 0.38 -3.27
CA THR A 47 7.13 0.58 -1.92
C THR A 47 5.74 1.19 -1.98
N LEU A 48 4.78 0.61 -1.27
CA LEU A 48 3.41 1.09 -1.12
C LEU A 48 3.12 1.37 0.35
N VAL A 49 2.76 2.61 0.67
CA VAL A 49 2.26 3.01 1.98
C VAL A 49 0.76 3.22 1.88
N VAL A 50 -0.01 2.61 2.79
CA VAL A 50 -1.47 2.74 2.87
C VAL A 50 -1.85 3.23 4.27
N GLY A 51 -2.75 4.21 4.33
CA GLY A 51 -3.23 4.78 5.59
C GLY A 51 -2.29 5.85 6.16
N ARG A 52 -2.61 6.32 7.37
CA ARG A 52 -1.79 7.29 8.11
C ARG A 52 -0.94 6.57 9.16
N PRO A 53 0.31 7.02 9.42
CA PRO A 53 1.11 6.47 10.49
C PRO A 53 0.38 6.56 11.84
N GLY A 54 0.29 5.44 12.56
CA GLY A 54 -0.29 5.36 13.91
C GLY A 54 -1.79 5.03 13.96
N GLU A 55 -2.49 5.07 12.84
CA GLU A 55 -3.91 4.69 12.74
C GLU A 55 -3.98 3.35 12.00
N ARG A 56 -4.08 2.23 12.73
CA ARG A 56 -4.28 0.89 12.15
C ARG A 56 -5.72 0.45 12.42
N SER A 57 -6.64 1.02 11.67
CA SER A 57 -8.06 0.67 11.69
C SER A 57 -8.37 -0.47 10.70
N HIS A 58 -7.55 -0.63 9.66
CA HIS A 58 -7.78 -1.62 8.60
C HIS A 58 -6.54 -2.48 8.32
N ALA A 59 -6.76 -3.74 7.91
CA ALA A 59 -5.68 -4.72 7.67
C ALA A 59 -4.68 -4.27 6.58
N LEU A 60 -5.16 -3.50 5.60
CA LEU A 60 -4.35 -2.94 4.51
C LEU A 60 -3.45 -1.78 4.96
N GLU A 61 -3.71 -1.14 6.10
CA GLU A 61 -2.89 -0.01 6.55
C GLU A 61 -1.48 -0.46 6.94
N GLY A 62 -0.48 0.32 6.53
CA GLY A 62 0.93 0.04 6.76
C GLY A 62 1.78 0.22 5.50
N GLU A 63 3.04 -0.17 5.61
CA GLU A 63 4.00 -0.17 4.53
C GLU A 63 4.13 -1.57 3.93
N TRP A 64 4.18 -1.63 2.61
CA TRP A 64 4.20 -2.84 1.81
C TRP A 64 5.32 -2.73 0.78
N GLN A 65 6.14 -3.76 0.68
CA GLN A 65 7.05 -3.95 -0.43
C GLN A 65 6.34 -4.77 -1.49
N LEU A 66 6.17 -4.25 -2.69
CA LEU A 66 5.68 -5.02 -3.84
C LEU A 66 6.87 -5.58 -4.62
N ASP A 67 6.72 -6.78 -5.16
CA ASP A 67 7.61 -7.28 -6.21
C ASP A 67 7.16 -6.83 -7.62
N GLU A 68 7.87 -7.26 -8.66
CA GLU A 68 7.54 -6.91 -10.05
C GLU A 68 6.17 -7.44 -10.53
N PHE A 69 5.62 -8.46 -9.84
CA PHE A 69 4.32 -9.06 -10.09
C PHE A 69 3.21 -8.43 -9.25
N GLY A 70 3.55 -7.55 -8.29
CA GLY A 70 2.61 -6.95 -7.36
C GLY A 70 2.26 -7.83 -6.16
N VAL A 71 3.07 -8.84 -5.86
CA VAL A 71 2.93 -9.64 -4.65
C VAL A 71 3.44 -8.80 -3.46
N PRO A 72 2.62 -8.60 -2.42
CA PRO A 72 3.00 -7.76 -1.30
C PRO A 72 3.75 -8.53 -0.22
N THR A 73 4.77 -7.89 0.36
CA THR A 73 5.35 -8.25 1.66
C THR A 73 5.16 -7.09 2.62
N ARG A 74 4.53 -7.32 3.77
CA ARG A 74 4.33 -6.25 4.77
C ARG A 74 5.67 -5.88 5.40
N ARG A 75 6.01 -4.59 5.41
CA ARG A 75 7.16 -4.07 6.15
C ARG A 75 6.67 -3.67 7.53
N GLU A 76 6.92 -4.51 8.51
CA GLU A 76 6.72 -4.12 9.91
C GLU A 76 7.78 -3.05 10.25
N GLN A 77 7.34 -1.83 10.60
CA GLN A 77 8.22 -0.93 11.36
C GLN A 77 8.59 -1.67 12.63
N GLY A 78 9.88 -2.02 12.75
CA GLY A 78 10.41 -2.97 13.72
C GLY A 78 9.79 -2.81 15.11
N GLY A 79 8.93 -3.76 15.47
CA GLY A 79 8.71 -4.06 16.87
C GLY A 79 9.96 -4.76 17.37
N THR A 80 10.71 -4.11 18.25
CA THR A 80 11.62 -4.81 19.15
C THR A 80 10.80 -5.77 20.02
N ASN A 81 10.53 -6.97 19.50
CA ASN A 81 10.23 -8.13 20.33
C ASN A 81 11.53 -8.94 20.47
N GLY A 82 12.48 -8.33 21.17
CA GLY A 82 13.59 -9.05 21.78
C GLY A 82 13.05 -9.76 23.00
N ILE A 83 12.70 -11.03 22.83
CA ILE A 83 12.71 -12.01 23.90
C ILE A 83 14.15 -12.05 24.43
N GLN A 84 14.37 -11.63 25.68
CA GLN A 84 15.33 -12.21 26.62
C GLN A 84 14.98 -11.74 28.05
#